data_AF-A0A238L6K8-F1
#
_entry.id   AF-A0A238L6K8-F1
#
_cell.length_a   1.000
_cell.length_b   1.000
_cell.length_c   1.000
_cell.angle_alpha   90.00
_cell.angle_beta   90.00
_cell.angle_gamma   90.00
#
_symmetry.space_group_name_H-M   'P 1'
#
loop_
_entity.id
_entity.type
_entity.pdbx_description
1 polymer ?
#
loop_
_entity_poly.entity_id
_entity_poly.type
_entity_poly.pdbx_seq_one_letter_code
_entity_poly.pdbx_strand_id
1 'polypeptide(L)' 'MRYPASEKLEIVRLVEGSHLSDKRTLEKLGVSRPTYYRWYDRYLQRGEAGLEDLKSHPGLVWN' A
#
# COMPACT_ATOMS: atom_id res chain seq x y z
N MET A 1 6.58 -3.94 9.62
CA MET A 1 6.34 -2.49 9.42
C MET A 1 4.85 -2.27 9.29
N ARG A 2 4.28 -1.42 10.14
CA ARG A 2 2.84 -1.10 10.11
C ARG A 2 2.73 0.30 9.53
N TYR A 3 2.31 0.40 8.28
CA TYR A 3 2.09 1.68 7.61
C TYR A 3 0.66 2.15 7.92
N PRO A 4 0.45 3.33 8.52
CA PRO A 4 -0.88 3.90 8.63
C PRO A 4 -1.46 4.19 7.24
N ALA A 5 -2.79 4.30 7.17
CA ALA A 5 -3.48 4.56 5.90
C ALA A 5 -2.98 5.84 5.22
N SER A 6 -2.68 6.87 6.02
CA SER A 6 -2.12 8.14 5.56
C SER A 6 -0.78 7.98 4.86
N GLU A 7 0.15 7.22 5.46
CA GLU A 7 1.48 6.99 4.87
C GLU A 7 1.38 6.16 3.58
N LYS A 8 0.49 5.15 3.54
CA LYS A 8 0.23 4.41 2.31
C LYS A 8 -0.35 5.31 1.20
N LEU A 9 -1.22 6.25 1.55
CA LEU A 9 -1.82 7.18 0.60
C LEU A 9 -0.78 8.16 0.05
N GLU A 10 0.10 8.68 0.89
CA GLU A 10 1.23 9.52 0.47
C GLU A 10 2.14 8.77 -0.51
N ILE A 11 2.43 7.49 -0.24
CA ILE A 11 3.22 6.65 -1.13
C ILE A 11 2.50 6.47 -2.49
N VAL A 12 1.19 6.19 -2.50
CA VAL A 12 0.40 6.06 -3.74
C VAL A 12 0.43 7.35 -4.55
N ARG A 13 0.14 8.50 -3.93
CA ARG A 13 0.17 9.80 -4.61
C ARG A 13 1.56 10.16 -5.15
N LEU A 14 2.60 9.85 -4.38
CA LEU A 14 3.97 10.11 -4.80
C LEU A 14 4.36 9.25 -6.00
N VAL A 15 3.94 7.99 -6.04
CA VAL A 15 4.21 7.10 -7.18
C VAL A 15 3.38 7.50 -8.40
N GLU A 16 2.08 7.79 -8.25
CA GLU A 16 1.23 8.26 -9.36
C GLU A 16 1.71 9.58 -9.97
N GLY A 17 2.19 10.52 -9.14
CA GLY A 17 2.73 11.80 -9.61
C GLY A 17 4.17 11.72 -10.12
N SER A 18 4.87 10.60 -9.89
CA SER A 18 6.23 10.42 -10.36
C SER A 18 6.22 9.87 -11.78
N HIS A 19 6.64 10.68 -12.75
CA HIS A 19 6.94 10.19 -14.10
C HIS A 19 8.20 9.30 -14.17
N LEU A 20 8.85 9.04 -13.02
CA LEU A 20 9.99 8.13 -12.92
C LEU A 20 9.51 6.70 -12.63
N SER A 21 10.33 5.72 -12.99
CA SER A 21 10.04 4.30 -12.73
C SER A 21 9.68 4.03 -11.25
N ASP A 22 8.47 3.52 -11.01
CA ASP A 22 7.90 3.16 -9.70
C ASP A 22 8.89 2.40 -8.83
N LYS A 23 9.67 1.52 -9.45
CA LYS A 23 10.67 0.69 -8.78
C LYS A 23 11.67 1.54 -7.98
N ARG A 24 12.23 2.60 -8.58
CA ARG A 24 13.23 3.45 -7.92
C ARG A 24 12.62 4.23 -6.77
N THR A 25 11.39 4.71 -6.94
CA THR A 25 10.66 5.44 -5.90
C THR A 25 10.39 4.52 -4.70
N LEU A 26 9.90 3.31 -4.96
CA LEU A 26 9.60 2.32 -3.91
C LEU A 26 10.86 1.82 -3.19
N GLU A 27 11.96 1.58 -3.91
CA GLU A 27 13.25 1.22 -3.32
C GLU A 27 13.77 2.30 -2.37
N LYS A 28 13.64 3.58 -2.74
CA LYS A 28 14.03 4.71 -1.88
C LYS A 28 13.17 4.82 -0.61
N LEU A 29 11.89 4.47 -0.71
CA LEU A 29 10.96 4.47 0.42
C LEU A 29 11.08 3.20 1.29
N GLY A 30 11.88 2.21 0.89
CA GLY A 30 11.96 0.93 1.59
C GLY A 30 10.69 0.06 1.45
N VAL A 31 9.85 0.35 0.46
CA VAL A 31 8.60 -0.38 0.21
C VAL A 31 8.84 -1.41 -0.90
N SER A 32 8.46 -2.66 -0.65
CA SER A 32 8.54 -3.68 -1.69
C SER A 32 7.46 -3.49 -2.76
N ARG A 33 7.78 -3.76 -4.04
CA ARG A 33 6.80 -3.71 -5.14
C ARG A 33 5.54 -4.53 -4.87
N PRO A 34 5.61 -5.79 -4.38
CA PRO A 34 4.41 -6.57 -4.07
C PRO A 34 3.54 -5.93 -2.98
N THR A 35 4.16 -5.31 -1.97
CA THR A 35 3.42 -4.60 -0.92
C THR A 35 2.69 -3.40 -1.50
N TYR A 36 3.37 -2.60 -2.33
CA TYR A 36 2.78 -1.45 -2.99
C TYR A 36 1.58 -1.83 -3.86
N TYR A 37 1.74 -2.79 -4.77
CA TYR A 37 0.64 -3.18 -5.67
C TYR A 37 -0.56 -3.76 -4.90
N ARG A 38 -0.36 -4.47 -3.79
CA ARG A 38 -1.47 -4.92 -2.92
C ARG A 38 -2.26 -3.77 -2.31
N TRP A 39 -1.59 -2.68 -1.96
CA TRP A 39 -2.26 -1.48 -1.47
C TRP A 39 -2.94 -0.73 -2.61
N TYR A 40 -2.26 -0.61 -3.75
CA TYR A 40 -2.77 0.05 -4.95
C TYR A 40 -4.03 -0.64 -5.48
N ASP A 41 -4.07 -1.98 -5.52
CA ASP A 41 -5.27 -2.73 -5.91
C ASP A 41 -6.46 -2.44 -4.98
N ARG A 42 -6.21 -2.33 -3.67
CA ARG A 42 -7.27 -1.97 -2.70
C ARG A 42 -7.70 -0.52 -2.84
N TYR A 43 -6.76 0.37 -3.14
CA TYR A 43 -7.02 1.78 -3.43
C TYR A 43 -7.88 1.94 -4.68
N LEU A 44 -7.61 1.19 -5.75
CA LEU A 44 -8.45 1.18 -6.96
C LEU A 44 -9.87 0.66 -6.69
N GLN A 45 -10.03 -0.29 -5.76
CA GLN A 45 -11.34 -0.88 -5.44
C GLN A 45 -12.19 -0.04 -4.48
N ARG A 46 -11.56 0.65 -3.50
CA ARG A 46 -12.25 1.29 -2.37
C ARG A 46 -11.78 2.71 -2.05
N GLY A 47 -10.90 3.28 -2.88
CA GLY A 47 -10.22 4.54 -2.61
C GLY A 47 -9.35 4.47 -1.36
N GLU A 48 -9.19 5.59 -0.68
CA GLU A 48 -8.40 5.73 0.55
C GLU A 48 -8.82 4.72 1.65
N ALA A 49 -10.11 4.39 1.74
CA ALA A 49 -10.62 3.39 2.69
C ALA A 49 -10.04 1.98 2.48
N GLY A 50 -9.55 1.66 1.27
CA GLY A 50 -8.86 0.40 0.98
C GLY A 50 -7.44 0.31 1.55
N LEU A 51 -6.85 1.46 1.91
CA LEU A 51 -5.50 1.56 2.47
C LEU A 51 -5.50 1.40 3.99
N GLU A 52 -6.65 1.54 4.64
CA GLU A 52 -6.78 1.24 6.05
C GLU A 52 -6.30 -0.18 6.33
N ASP A 53 -5.45 -0.29 7.36
CA ASP A 53 -5.09 -1.60 7.89
C ASP A 53 -6.37 -2.24 8.40
N LEU A 54 -6.95 -3.14 7.60
CA LEU A 54 -7.87 -4.13 8.11
C LEU A 54 -7.10 -4.81 9.23
N LYS A 55 -7.49 -4.53 10.49
CA LYS A 55 -6.99 -5.26 11.66
C LYS A 55 -6.98 -6.72 11.23
N SER A 56 -5.80 -7.37 11.23
CA SER A 56 -5.73 -8.82 11.15
C SER A 56 -6.58 -9.29 12.31
N HIS A 57 -7.85 -9.59 12.05
CA HIS A 57 -8.64 -10.32 13.00
C HIS A 57 -7.92 -11.67 13.06
N PRO A 58 -7.45 -12.12 14.23
CA PRO A 58 -7.00 -13.50 14.39
C PRO A 58 -8.25 -14.37 14.29
N GLY A 59 -8.74 -14.58 13.08
CA GLY A 59 -9.98 -15.25 12.79
C GLY A 59 -9.76 -16.12 11.59
N LEU A 60 -9.69 -17.42 11.83
CA LEU A 60 -9.63 -18.51 10.85
C LEU A 60 -8.22 -18.85 10.38
N VAL A 61 -7.42 -19.35 11.35
CA VAL A 61 -6.59 -20.52 11.07
C VAL A 61 -7.54 -21.61 10.58
N TRP A 62 -7.37 -22.08 9.35
CA TRP A 62 -8.08 -23.27 8.86
C TRP A 62 -7.60 -24.45 9.69
N ASN A 63 -8.54 -25.09 10.40
CA ASN A 63 -8.38 -26.43 10.95
C ASN A 63 -8.97 -27.42 9.94
#